data_AF-A0A520PRP2-F1
#
_entry.id   AF-A0A520PRP2-F1
#
_cell.length_a   1.000
_cell.length_b   1.000
_cell.length_c   1.000
_cell.angle_alpha   90.00
_cell.angle_beta   90.00
_cell.angle_gamma   90.00
#
_symmetry.space_group_name_H-M   'P 1'
#
loop_
_entity.id
_entity.type
_entity.pdbx_description
1 polymer ?
#
loop_
_entity_poly.entity_id
_entity_poly.type
_entity_poly.pdbx_seq_one_letter_code
_entity_poly.pdbx_strand_id
1 'polypeptide(L)' 'MKSKNIPPDIRAKSIKEAQNEIKYIIENLESTDTNLEDSIEQYNKMIQLNYHIQDLFRKKSNEIKQTNLHKIKKKL' A
#
# COMPACT_ATOMS: atom_id res chain seq x y z
N MET A 1 -9.15 -5.76 -7.42
CA MET A 1 -9.01 -5.14 -8.76
C MET A 1 -8.37 -3.77 -8.54
N LYS A 2 -7.04 -3.61 -8.41
CA LYS A 2 -6.01 -3.54 -9.47
C LYS A 2 -4.64 -4.13 -9.04
N SER A 3 -4.62 -4.99 -8.01
CA SER A 3 -3.39 -5.56 -7.40
C SER A 3 -2.55 -6.48 -8.29
N LYS A 4 -2.97 -6.79 -9.52
CA LYS A 4 -2.31 -7.81 -10.35
C LYS A 4 -0.94 -7.39 -10.88
N ASN A 5 -0.65 -6.09 -10.94
CA ASN A 5 0.61 -5.57 -11.51
C ASN A 5 1.45 -4.76 -10.51
N ILE A 6 1.36 -5.04 -9.21
CA ILE A 6 2.27 -4.43 -8.23
C ILE A 6 3.63 -5.15 -8.32
N PRO A 7 4.76 -4.43 -8.48
CA PRO A 7 6.11 -4.99 -8.48
C PRO A 7 6.46 -5.80 -7.21
N PRO A 8 7.36 -6.81 -7.31
CA PRO A 8 7.74 -7.64 -6.16
C PRO A 8 8.34 -6.88 -4.98
N ASP A 9 9.15 -5.85 -5.25
CA ASP A 9 9.77 -4.97 -4.25
C ASP A 9 8.71 -4.21 -3.43
N ILE A 10 7.64 -3.75 -4.07
CA ILE A 10 6.51 -3.10 -3.38
C ILE A 10 5.73 -4.13 -2.54
N ARG A 11 5.49 -5.34 -3.07
CA ARG A 11 4.74 -6.39 -2.35
C ARG A 11 5.43 -6.85 -1.06
N ALA A 12 6.76 -6.77 -1.01
CA ALA A 12 7.54 -7.15 0.16
C ALA A 12 7.45 -6.13 1.31
N LYS A 13 6.99 -4.91 1.05
CA LYS A 13 6.93 -3.84 2.05
C LYS A 13 5.80 -4.04 3.05
N SER A 14 6.06 -3.71 4.30
CA SER A 14 5.05 -3.46 5.32
C SER A 14 4.28 -2.15 5.04
N ILE A 15 3.17 -1.94 5.75
CA ILE A 15 2.42 -0.67 5.68
C ILE A 15 3.33 0.52 6.02
N LYS A 16 4.17 0.37 7.04
CA LYS A 16 5.03 1.46 7.52
C LYS A 16 6.11 1.82 6.50
N GLU A 17 6.75 0.83 5.90
CA GLU A 17 7.75 1.05 4.85
C GLU A 17 7.13 1.71 3.62
N ALA A 18 5.96 1.23 3.18
CA ALA A 18 5.25 1.83 2.05
C ALA A 18 4.84 3.29 2.33
N GLN A 19 4.37 3.59 3.56
CA GLN A 19 4.05 4.96 3.96
C GLN A 19 5.27 5.88 4.00
N ASN A 20 6.41 5.40 4.52
CA ASN A 20 7.64 6.18 4.56
C ASN A 20 8.13 6.50 3.14
N GLU A 21 8.02 5.56 2.20
CA GLU A 21 8.38 5.78 0.81
C GLU A 21 7.42 6.73 0.09
N ILE A 22 6.12 6.65 0.35
CA ILE A 22 5.14 7.64 -0.14
C ILE A 22 5.50 9.04 0.37
N LYS A 23 5.87 9.18 1.64
CA LYS A 23 6.28 10.48 2.21
C LYS A 23 7.48 11.07 1.45
N TYR A 24 8.50 10.25 1.20
CA TYR A 24 9.67 10.65 0.42
C TYR A 24 9.31 11.06 -1.02
N ILE A 25 8.42 10.30 -1.68
CA ILE A 25 7.96 10.63 -3.03
C ILE A 25 7.21 11.97 -3.04
N ILE A 26 6.34 12.24 -2.06
CA ILE A 26 5.62 13.51 -1.96
C ILE A 26 6.60 14.67 -1.79
N GLU A 27 7.58 14.54 -0.89
CA GLU A 27 8.61 15.57 -0.67
C GLU A 27 9.38 15.88 -1.97
N ASN A 28 9.70 14.87 -2.78
CA ASN A 28 10.34 15.07 -4.07
C ASN A 28 9.40 15.71 -5.11
N LEU A 29 8.15 15.26 -5.23
CA LEU A 29 7.19 15.80 -6.19
C LEU A 29 6.81 17.26 -5.92
N GLU A 30 6.87 17.69 -4.66
CA GLU A 30 6.61 19.07 -4.23
C GLU A 30 7.86 19.96 -4.26
N SER A 31 9.04 19.40 -4.54
CA SER A 31 10.29 20.15 -4.68
C SER A 31 10.34 20.95 -5.98
N THR A 32 10.98 22.13 -5.95
CA THR A 32 11.13 23.03 -7.10
C THR A 32 12.11 22.53 -8.16
N ASP A 33 12.91 21.51 -7.83
CA ASP A 33 14.05 21.04 -8.65
C ASP A 33 13.75 19.75 -9.42
N THR A 34 12.50 19.26 -9.38
CA THR A 34 12.14 17.95 -9.92
C THR A 34 11.83 18.03 -11.41
N ASN A 35 12.49 17.21 -12.23
CA ASN A 35 12.19 17.13 -13.66
C ASN A 35 10.88 16.36 -13.92
N LEU A 36 10.25 16.61 -15.08
CA LEU A 36 8.93 16.05 -15.41
C LEU A 36 8.96 14.52 -15.58
N GLU A 37 10.04 13.98 -16.12
CA GLU A 37 10.21 12.54 -16.40
C GLU A 37 10.26 11.73 -15.09
N ASP A 38 11.10 12.14 -14.15
CA ASP A 38 11.24 11.52 -12.82
C ASP A 38 9.94 11.65 -12.03
N SER A 39 9.21 12.77 -12.20
CA SER A 39 7.92 13.00 -11.55
C SER A 39 6.86 11.97 -11.97
N ILE A 40 6.85 11.55 -13.25
CA ILE A 40 5.91 10.55 -13.75
C ILE A 40 6.20 9.17 -13.12
N GLU A 41 7.46 8.76 -13.09
CA GLU A 41 7.85 7.48 -12.49
C GLU A 41 7.53 7.46 -10.99
N GLN A 42 7.92 8.51 -10.27
CA GLN A 42 7.66 8.63 -8.83
C GLN A 42 6.15 8.62 -8.53
N TYR A 43 5.35 9.35 -9.30
CA TYR A 43 3.89 9.35 -9.13
C TYR A 43 3.27 7.98 -9.38
N ASN A 44 3.69 7.27 -10.44
CA ASN A 44 3.24 5.92 -10.72
C ASN A 44 3.62 4.94 -9.59
N LYS A 45 4.83 5.08 -9.03
CA LYS A 45 5.27 4.29 -7.88
C LYS A 45 4.42 4.56 -6.64
N MET A 46 4.09 5.83 -6.37
CA MET A 46 3.19 6.22 -5.27
C MET A 46 1.81 5.56 -5.41
N ILE A 47 1.23 5.52 -6.61
CA ILE A 47 -0.05 4.83 -6.88
C ILE A 47 0.04 3.35 -6.52
N GLN A 48 1.12 2.67 -6.91
CA GLN A 48 1.32 1.25 -6.63
C GLN A 48 1.49 0.98 -5.12
N LEU A 49 2.26 1.82 -4.42
CA LEU A 49 2.39 1.77 -2.96
C LEU A 49 1.04 1.94 -2.27
N ASN A 50 0.21 2.88 -2.74
CA ASN A 50 -1.12 3.11 -2.18
C ASN A 50 -2.05 1.90 -2.38
N TYR A 51 -2.02 1.27 -3.56
CA TYR A 51 -2.78 0.03 -3.80
C TYR A 51 -2.32 -1.13 -2.92
N HIS A 52 -1.01 -1.24 -2.66
CA HIS A 52 -0.46 -2.25 -1.76
C HIS A 52 -0.97 -2.04 -0.32
N ILE A 53 -0.91 -0.81 0.18
CA ILE A 53 -1.44 -0.44 1.51
C ILE A 53 -2.93 -0.80 1.62
N GLN A 54 -3.73 -0.47 0.60
CA GLN A 54 -5.16 -0.82 0.56
C GLN A 54 -5.38 -2.35 0.64
N ASP A 55 -4.56 -3.14 -0.05
CA ASP A 55 -4.64 -4.61 0.00
C ASP A 55 -4.28 -5.15 1.38
N LEU A 56 -3.24 -4.61 2.03
CA LEU A 56 -2.85 -4.97 3.39
C LEU A 56 -3.97 -4.68 4.41
N PHE A 57 -4.60 -3.51 4.33
CA PHE A 57 -5.75 -3.19 5.18
C PHE A 57 -6.94 -4.12 4.93
N ARG A 58 -7.23 -4.45 3.66
CA ARG A 58 -8.29 -5.41 3.31
C ARG A 58 -8.00 -6.79 3.90
N LYS A 59 -6.77 -7.29 3.77
CA LYS A 59 -6.33 -8.57 4.36
C LYS A 59 -6.55 -8.58 5.88
N LYS A 60 -6.05 -7.55 6.58
CA LYS A 60 -6.23 -7.40 8.03
C LYS A 60 -7.71 -7.35 8.43
N SER A 61 -8.54 -6.60 7.70
CA SER A 61 -9.98 -6.55 7.96
C SER A 61 -10.64 -7.93 7.83
N ASN A 62 -10.27 -8.69 6.79
CA ASN A 62 -10.79 -10.04 6.58
C ASN A 62 -10.33 -11.01 7.68
N GLU A 63 -9.07 -10.95 8.11
CA GLU A 63 -8.54 -11.75 9.24
C GLU A 63 -9.34 -11.51 10.52
N ILE A 64 -9.63 -10.24 10.84
CA ILE A 64 -10.42 -9.84 12.01
C ILE A 64 -11.85 -10.40 11.91
N LYS A 65 -12.50 -10.26 10.76
CA LYS A 65 -13.84 -10.80 10.51
C LYS A 65 -13.89 -12.31 10.72
N GLN A 66 -12.94 -13.04 10.14
CA GLN A 66 -12.88 -14.51 10.27
C GLN A 66 -12.65 -14.95 11.72
N THR A 67 -11.78 -14.26 12.45
CA THR A 67 -11.52 -14.51 13.86
C THR A 67 -12.80 -14.33 14.70
N ASN A 68 -13.58 -13.29 14.43
CA ASN A 68 -14.84 -13.05 15.13
C ASN A 68 -15.90 -14.11 14.81
N LEU A 69 -16.01 -14.52 13.54
CA LEU A 69 -16.90 -15.62 13.14
C LEU A 69 -16.55 -16.94 13.84
N HIS A 70 -15.25 -17.25 13.97
CA HIS A 70 -14.80 -18.44 14.68
C HIS A 70 -15.12 -18.38 16.18
N LYS A 71 -14.98 -17.21 16.81
CA LYS A 71 -15.35 -17.03 18.23
C LYS A 71 -16.85 -17.23 18.47
N ILE A 72 -17.71 -16.76 17.56
CA ILE A 72 -19.16 -16.95 17.66
C ILE A 72 -19.51 -18.44 17.55
N LYS A 73 -18.94 -19.14 16.57
CA LYS A 73 -19.17 -20.59 16.37
C LYS A 73 -18.73 -21.45 17.55
N LYS A 74 -17.71 -21.04 18.32
CA LYS A 74 -17.26 -21.76 19.54
C LYS A 74 -18.14 -21.52 20.77
N LYS A 75 -19.00 -20.49 20.75
CA LYS A 75 -19.91 -20.15 21.86
C LYS A 75 -21.30 -20.77 21.70
N LEU A 76 -21.62 -21.26 20.50
CA LEU A 76 -22.82 -22.03 20.16
C LEU A 76 -22.53 -23.52 20.34
#